data_AF-X1P4F1-F1
#
_entry.id   AF-X1P4F1-F1
#
_cell.length_a   1.000
_cell.length_b   1.000
_cell.length_c   1.000
_cell.angle_alpha   90.00
_cell.angle_beta   90.00
_cell.angle_gamma   90.00
#
_symmetry.space_group_name_H-M   'P 1'
#
loop_
_entity.id
_entity.type
_entity.pdbx_description
1 polymer ?
#
loop_
_entity_poly.entity_id
_entity_poly.type
_entity_poly.pdbx_seq_one_letter_code
_entity_poly.pdbx_strand_id
1 'polypeptide(L)'
;RNCQTPYHLVTSPPKAQGKCDKCGGELYQRPDDNEETVRERLEVFFAQTAPILDYYRKQNKLIEVNGNLGIQEVAREVISVLRGEVSDNHKVS
;
A
#
# COMPACT_ATOMS: atom_id res chain seq x y z
N ARG A 1 5.33 -4.37 22.83
CA ARG A 1 4.97 -3.63 21.60
C ARG A 1 6.26 -3.18 20.91
N ASN A 2 6.99 -4.10 20.25
CA ASN A 2 8.44 -3.87 20.05
C ASN A 2 8.90 -3.80 18.59
N CYS A 3 8.04 -4.13 17.62
CA CYS A 3 8.50 -4.33 16.23
C CYS A 3 7.60 -3.73 15.13
N GLN A 4 6.46 -3.11 15.49
CA GLN A 4 5.55 -2.46 14.54
C GLN A 4 5.11 -3.32 13.34
N THR A 5 5.16 -4.66 13.45
CA THR A 5 4.71 -5.53 12.37
C THR A 5 3.19 -5.34 12.17
N PRO A 6 2.74 -4.95 10.97
CA PRO A 6 1.33 -4.75 10.69
C PRO A 6 0.62 -6.09 10.56
N TYR A 7 -0.65 -6.11 10.95
CA TYR A 7 -1.58 -7.23 10.75
C TYR A 7 -2.89 -6.66 10.21
N HIS A 8 -3.68 -7.51 9.56
CA HIS A 8 -5.02 -7.17 9.10
C HIS A 8 -5.98 -8.29 9.47
N LEU A 9 -7.12 -7.98 10.08
CA LEU A 9 -8.04 -8.97 10.64
C LEU A 9 -8.52 -10.02 9.62
N VAL A 10 -8.63 -9.64 8.34
CA VAL A 10 -9.10 -10.52 7.25
C VAL A 10 -7.95 -11.15 6.45
N THR A 11 -7.10 -10.33 5.82
CA THR A 11 -6.09 -10.79 4.84
C THR A 11 -4.76 -11.23 5.47
N SER A 12 -4.47 -10.83 6.71
CA SER A 12 -3.23 -11.22 7.40
C SER A 12 -3.42 -11.20 8.92
N PRO A 13 -4.29 -12.07 9.47
CA PRO A 13 -4.55 -12.11 10.90
C PRO A 13 -3.34 -12.69 11.65
N PRO A 14 -3.12 -12.29 12.93
CA PRO A 14 -2.12 -12.93 13.77
C PRO A 14 -2.54 -14.37 14.09
N LYS A 15 -1.57 -15.25 14.38
CA LYS A 15 -1.87 -16.64 14.79
C LYS A 15 -2.61 -16.70 16.13
N ALA A 16 -2.28 -15.79 17.04
CA ALA A 16 -2.94 -15.64 18.33
C ALA A 16 -3.56 -14.25 18.44
N GLN A 17 -4.84 -14.19 18.83
CA GLN A 17 -5.58 -12.94 18.96
C GLN A 17 -4.85 -11.97 19.89
N GLY A 18 -4.67 -10.72 19.42
CA GLY A 18 -4.04 -9.66 20.20
C GLY A 18 -2.51 -9.81 20.38
N LYS A 19 -1.86 -10.81 19.77
CA LYS A 19 -0.43 -11.06 19.96
C LYS A 19 0.35 -11.09 18.65
N CYS A 20 1.46 -10.37 18.63
CA CYS A 20 2.37 -10.34 17.49
C CYS A 20 3.12 -11.67 17.36
N ASP A 21 3.05 -12.29 16.18
CA ASP A 21 3.73 -13.56 15.88
C ASP A 21 5.26 -13.45 15.85
N LYS A 22 5.80 -12.23 15.66
CA LYS A 22 7.26 -12.00 15.57
C LYS A 22 7.92 -11.70 16.90
N CYS A 23 7.29 -10.88 17.73
CA CYS A 23 7.91 -10.39 18.98
C CYS A 23 7.09 -10.69 20.24
N GLY A 24 5.93 -11.33 20.11
CA GLY A 24 5.04 -11.64 21.23
C GLY A 24 4.36 -10.43 21.89
N GLY A 25 4.60 -9.21 21.39
CA GLY A 25 3.98 -7.99 21.92
C GLY A 25 2.49 -7.89 21.60
N GLU A 26 1.78 -7.14 22.45
CA GLU A 26 0.36 -6.82 22.25
C GLU A 26 0.12 -6.06 20.93
N LEU A 27 -0.96 -6.44 20.22
CA LEU A 27 -1.48 -5.76 19.04
C LEU A 27 -2.61 -4.81 19.42
N TYR A 28 -2.73 -3.72 18.67
CA TYR A 28 -3.77 -2.71 18.86
C TYR A 28 -4.13 -2.10 17.50
N GLN A 29 -5.36 -1.59 17.38
CA GLN A 29 -5.76 -0.75 16.26
C GLN A 29 -5.22 0.66 16.49
N ARG A 30 -4.62 1.28 15.48
CA ARG A 30 -4.14 2.65 15.62
C ARG A 30 -5.31 3.61 15.83
N PRO A 31 -5.14 4.69 16.60
CA PRO A 31 -6.22 5.63 16.90
C PRO A 31 -6.80 6.29 15.64
N ASP A 32 -6.00 6.45 14.58
CA ASP A 32 -6.39 7.05 13.30
C ASP A 32 -6.96 6.05 12.28
N ASP A 33 -7.02 4.76 12.60
CA ASP A 33 -7.63 3.73 11.75
C ASP A 33 -9.13 3.57 12.04
N ASN A 34 -9.86 4.68 12.17
CA ASN A 34 -11.32 4.71 12.30
C ASN A 34 -11.97 5.29 11.03
N GLU A 35 -13.26 5.03 10.80
CA GLU A 35 -13.93 5.37 9.54
C GLU A 35 -13.91 6.88 9.23
N GLU A 36 -14.14 7.72 10.23
CA GLU A 36 -14.13 9.19 10.08
C GLU A 36 -12.76 9.68 9.61
N THR A 37 -11.69 9.28 10.31
CA THR A 37 -10.32 9.65 9.95
C THR A 37 -9.88 9.05 8.61
N VAL A 38 -10.33 7.83 8.27
CA VAL A 38 -10.04 7.22 6.95
C VAL A 38 -10.68 8.03 5.82
N ARG A 39 -11.93 8.48 5.98
CA ARG A 39 -12.63 9.30 4.98
C ARG A 39 -11.90 10.63 4.76
N GLU A 40 -11.57 11.34 5.83
CA GLU A 40 -10.82 12.60 5.74
C GLU A 40 -9.45 12.40 5.07
N ARG A 41 -8.73 11.33 5.42
CA ARG A 41 -7.44 11.00 4.79
C ARG A 41 -7.56 10.74 3.30
N LEU A 42 -8.65 10.13 2.84
CA LEU A 42 -8.91 9.91 1.42
C LEU A 42 -9.21 11.24 0.69
N GLU A 43 -10.02 12.10 1.29
CA GLU A 43 -10.29 13.45 0.74
C GLU A 43 -9.00 14.26 0.59
N VAL A 44 -8.17 14.30 1.62
CA VAL A 44 -6.86 14.97 1.59
C VAL A 44 -5.93 14.32 0.56
N PHE A 45 -5.90 12.99 0.45
CA PHE A 45 -5.11 12.29 -0.56
C PHE A 45 -5.49 12.72 -1.98
N PHE A 46 -6.79 12.74 -2.31
CA PHE A 46 -7.24 13.16 -3.64
C PHE A 46 -7.00 14.65 -3.91
N ALA A 47 -7.15 15.52 -2.90
CA ALA A 47 -6.94 16.95 -3.06
C ALA A 47 -5.45 17.34 -3.19
N GLN A 48 -4.55 16.66 -2.46
CA GLN A 48 -3.17 17.11 -2.30
C GLN A 48 -2.11 16.13 -2.81
N THR A 49 -2.37 14.82 -2.74
CA THR A 49 -1.38 13.79 -3.12
C THR A 49 -1.59 13.30 -4.56
N ALA A 50 -2.83 13.03 -4.99
CA ALA A 50 -3.11 12.57 -6.34
C ALA A 50 -2.59 13.51 -7.46
N PRO A 51 -2.61 14.85 -7.32
CA PRO A 51 -2.02 15.75 -8.33
C PRO A 51 -0.51 15.57 -8.56
N ILE A 52 0.23 14.96 -7.61
CA ILE A 52 1.65 14.64 -7.76
C ILE A 52 1.88 13.66 -8.92
N LEU A 53 0.88 12.83 -9.27
CA LEU A 53 0.97 11.92 -10.41
C LEU A 53 1.22 12.69 -11.72
N ASP A 54 0.58 13.84 -11.92
CA ASP A 54 0.78 14.65 -13.11
C ASP A 54 2.21 15.20 -13.21
N TYR A 55 2.82 15.53 -12.07
CA TYR A 55 4.19 16.01 -12.01
C TYR A 55 5.20 14.95 -12.49
N TYR A 56 5.02 13.69 -12.09
CA TYR A 56 5.88 12.59 -12.54
C TYR A 56 5.54 12.10 -13.95
N ARG A 57 4.26 12.14 -14.34
CA ARG A 57 3.81 11.80 -15.71
C ARG A 57 4.49 12.70 -16.75
N LYS A 58 4.54 14.02 -16.50
CA LYS A 58 5.22 15.00 -17.38
C LYS A 58 6.73 14.75 -17.54
N GLN A 59 7.35 14.03 -16.61
CA GLN A 59 8.77 13.69 -16.65
C GLN A 59 9.05 12.30 -17.24
N ASN A 60 8.02 11.56 -17.68
CA ASN A 60 8.12 10.15 -18.05
C ASN A 60 8.73 9.29 -16.93
N LYS A 61 8.41 9.61 -15.67
CA LYS A 61 8.88 8.90 -14.46
C LYS A 61 7.78 8.15 -13.72
N LEU A 62 6.54 8.24 -14.19
CA LEU A 62 5.41 7.54 -13.61
C LEU A 62 5.27 6.17 -14.28
N ILE A 63 5.23 5.12 -13.47
CA ILE A 63 4.82 3.77 -13.90
C ILE A 63 3.73 3.32 -12.93
N GLU A 64 2.62 2.83 -13.48
CA GLU A 64 1.46 2.37 -12.72
C GLU A 64 1.53 0.85 -12.51
N VAL A 65 1.10 0.39 -11.34
CA VAL A 65 1.08 -1.02 -10.93
C VAL A 65 -0.26 -1.33 -10.29
N ASN A 66 -0.85 -2.49 -10.59
CA ASN A 66 -2.16 -2.86 -10.03
C ASN A 66 -2.06 -3.29 -8.56
N GLY A 67 -2.42 -2.39 -7.64
CA GLY A 67 -2.41 -2.65 -6.19
C GLY A 67 -3.49 -3.60 -5.66
N ASN A 68 -4.44 -4.06 -6.50
CA ASN A 68 -5.53 -4.95 -6.08
C ASN A 68 -5.18 -6.45 -6.17
N LEU A 69 -3.95 -6.79 -6.56
CA LEU A 69 -3.47 -8.18 -6.65
C LEU A 69 -2.98 -8.71 -5.28
N GLY A 70 -2.62 -9.99 -5.20
CA GLY A 70 -1.98 -10.55 -4.02
C GLY A 70 -0.61 -9.93 -3.74
N ILE A 71 -0.17 -9.92 -2.47
CA ILE A 71 1.10 -9.29 -2.05
C ILE A 71 2.30 -9.74 -2.92
N GLN A 72 2.39 -11.03 -3.24
CA GLN A 72 3.48 -11.59 -4.05
C GLN A 72 3.36 -11.23 -5.54
N GLU A 73 2.16 -10.95 -6.04
CA GLU A 73 1.91 -10.53 -7.41
C GLU A 73 2.29 -9.06 -7.59
N VAL A 74 1.81 -8.19 -6.69
CA VAL A 74 2.19 -6.77 -6.66
C VAL A 74 3.71 -6.63 -6.55
N ALA A 75 4.35 -7.38 -5.65
CA ALA A 75 5.81 -7.34 -5.49
C ALA A 75 6.55 -7.76 -6.77
N ARG A 76 6.06 -8.78 -7.48
CA ARG A 76 6.65 -9.20 -8.77
C ARG A 76 6.48 -8.14 -9.84
N GLU A 77 5.30 -7.52 -9.93
CA GLU A 77 5.01 -6.46 -10.90
C GLU A 77 5.94 -5.25 -10.69
N VAL A 78 6.09 -4.78 -9.45
CA VAL A 78 7.02 -3.70 -9.09
C VAL A 78 8.46 -4.04 -9.48
N ILE A 79 8.94 -5.25 -9.17
CA ILE A 79 10.31 -5.66 -9.49
C ILE A 79 10.52 -5.73 -11.01
N SER A 80 9.57 -6.29 -11.74
CA SER A 80 9.65 -6.43 -13.20
C SER A 80 9.71 -5.07 -13.89
N VAL A 81 8.91 -4.11 -13.43
CA VAL A 81 8.93 -2.72 -13.88
C VAL A 81 10.30 -2.07 -13.62
N LEU A 82 10.87 -2.23 -12.42
CA LEU A 82 12.17 -1.65 -12.08
C LEU A 82 13.34 -2.24 -12.87
N ARG A 83 13.22 -3.49 -13.34
CA ARG A 83 14.22 -4.15 -14.17
C ARG A 83 14.08 -3.85 -15.67
N GLY A 84 13.01 -3.16 -16.08
CA GLY A 84 12.73 -2.90 -17.48
C GLY A 84 12.31 -4.15 -18.27
N GLU A 85 11.78 -5.17 -17.58
CA GLU A 85 11.33 -6.44 -18.17
C GLU A 85 9.94 -6.33 -18.83
N VAL A 86 9.22 -5.23 -18.57
CA VAL A 86 7.90 -4.96 -19.15
C VAL A 86 8.03 -3.97 -20.30
N SER A 87 7.72 -4.42 -21.52
CA SER A 87 7.56 -3.54 -22.67
C SER A 87 6.42 -2.55 -22.42
N ASP A 88 6.68 -1.28 -22.70
CA ASP A 88 5.83 -0.10 -22.54
C ASP A 88 4.43 -0.30 -23.16
N ASN A 89 3.49 -0.85 -22.39
CA ASN A 89 2.11 -1.11 -22.82
C ASN A 89 1.05 -0.39 -21.98
N HIS A 90 1.46 0.49 -21.06
CA HIS A 90 0.52 1.37 -20.34
C HIS A 90 0.36 2.70 -21.11
N LYS A 91 -0.23 2.62 -22.30
CA LYS A 91 -0.95 3.78 -22.85
C LYS A 91 -2.18 3.99 -21.98
N VAL A 92 -2.07 4.90 -21.01
CA VAL A 92 -3.22 5.44 -20.29
C VAL A 92 -4.03 6.26 -21.30
N SER A 93 -5.23 5.76 -21.62
CA SER A 93 -6.28 6.49 -22.35
C SER A 93 -6.73 7.73 -21.58
#